data_AF-A0A365P4Y5-F1
#
_entry.id   AF-A0A365P4Y5-F1
#
_cell.length_a   1.000
_cell.length_b   1.000
_cell.length_c   1.000
_cell.angle_alpha   90.00
_cell.angle_beta   90.00
_cell.angle_gamma   90.00
#
_symmetry.space_group_name_H-M   'P 1'
#
loop_
_entity.id
_entity.type
_entity.pdbx_description
1 polymer ?
#
loop_
_entity_poly.entity_id
_entity_poly.type
_entity_poly.pdbx_seq_one_letter_code
_entity_poly.pdbx_strand_id
1 'polypeptide(L)'
;MKKALLILGIALATISCNKETASAEGAKTAYIDTATLMEKYDKFKDEEEKFKVKSLEMGRPLETKLKNFQYEAQNFQSNAEVKGMAWAQQKGAELQRREQELQMEQNALLRQIQVESDSIRSEIVKSMKDFIKDYGKKNGYDYIYGTGDAATVLYAKENYDITEEILKLLNEEFQASKGKETSKEEPKKEETKK
;
A
#
# COMPACT_ATOMS: atom_id res chain seq x y z
N MET A 1 -60.86 72.54 -27.58
CA MET A 1 -60.91 71.92 -26.23
C MET A 1 -60.19 70.57 -26.33
N LYS A 2 -58.87 70.49 -26.05
CA LYS A 2 -58.31 69.82 -24.86
C LYS A 2 -59.20 68.63 -24.44
N LYS A 3 -58.82 67.36 -24.65
CA LYS A 3 -57.68 66.70 -24.01
C LYS A 3 -57.00 65.68 -24.95
N ALA A 4 -55.71 65.87 -25.14
CA ALA A 4 -54.75 64.81 -25.48
C ALA A 4 -54.32 64.11 -24.17
N LEU A 5 -53.81 62.87 -24.29
CA LEU A 5 -52.98 62.05 -23.38
C LEU A 5 -53.43 60.59 -23.59
N LEU A 6 -52.61 59.58 -23.86
CA LEU A 6 -51.17 59.46 -24.13
C LEU A 6 -50.99 58.02 -24.63
N ILE A 7 -50.34 57.83 -25.77
CA ILE A 7 -49.80 56.53 -26.20
C ILE A 7 -48.48 56.34 -25.45
N LEU A 8 -48.38 55.27 -24.65
CA LEU A 8 -47.14 54.64 -24.19
C LEU A 8 -47.60 53.25 -23.70
N GLY A 9 -47.36 52.14 -24.39
CA GLY A 9 -46.02 51.64 -24.65
C GLY A 9 -45.50 50.99 -23.38
N ILE A 10 -45.68 49.68 -23.26
CA ILE A 10 -44.78 48.66 -22.65
C ILE A 10 -45.58 47.35 -22.65
N ALA A 11 -45.46 46.63 -23.77
CA ALA A 11 -45.38 45.18 -23.72
C ALA A 11 -44.07 44.80 -22.99
N LEU A 12 -44.05 43.60 -22.40
CA LEU A 12 -42.90 42.95 -21.75
C LEU A 12 -42.70 43.30 -20.26
N ALA A 13 -43.41 42.55 -19.41
CA ALA A 13 -42.87 42.12 -18.13
C ALA A 13 -43.27 40.66 -17.83
N THR A 14 -43.12 39.78 -18.83
CA THR A 14 -42.86 38.35 -18.58
C THR A 14 -41.35 38.17 -18.42
N ILE A 15 -40.74 38.90 -17.47
CA ILE A 15 -39.36 38.62 -17.07
C ILE A 15 -39.43 37.40 -16.17
N SER A 16 -39.33 36.25 -16.82
CA SER A 16 -38.40 35.20 -16.43
C SER A 16 -38.36 34.90 -14.94
N CYS A 17 -39.40 34.21 -14.45
CA CYS A 17 -39.15 33.13 -13.50
C CYS A 17 -38.77 31.88 -14.33
N ASN A 18 -37.73 32.00 -15.15
CA ASN A 18 -36.92 30.85 -15.48
C ASN A 18 -36.18 30.56 -14.17
N LYS A 19 -36.86 29.83 -13.26
CA LYS A 19 -36.15 28.83 -12.48
C LYS A 19 -35.34 28.12 -13.55
N GLU A 20 -34.05 28.39 -13.57
CA GLU A 20 -33.12 27.34 -13.91
C GLU A 20 -33.62 26.16 -13.08
N THR A 21 -34.39 25.29 -13.74
CA THR A 21 -34.13 23.87 -13.64
C THR A 21 -32.65 23.75 -13.96
N ALA A 22 -31.81 24.07 -12.99
CA ALA A 22 -30.61 23.33 -12.75
C ALA A 22 -31.13 21.90 -12.81
N SER A 23 -30.93 21.29 -13.98
CA SER A 23 -30.96 19.86 -14.09
C SER A 23 -30.18 19.41 -12.87
N ALA A 24 -30.84 18.71 -11.96
CA ALA A 24 -30.12 17.94 -10.98
C ALA A 24 -29.42 16.84 -11.79
N GLU A 25 -28.37 17.22 -12.51
CA GLU A 25 -27.32 16.31 -12.93
C GLU A 25 -26.84 15.74 -11.59
N GLY A 26 -27.39 14.58 -11.24
CA GLY A 26 -27.07 13.92 -10.00
C GLY A 26 -25.56 13.78 -9.89
N ALA A 27 -25.03 13.87 -8.67
CA ALA A 27 -23.60 13.77 -8.42
C ALA A 27 -22.99 12.61 -9.22
N LYS A 28 -21.88 12.87 -9.94
CA LYS A 28 -21.18 11.84 -10.68
C LYS A 28 -20.43 10.97 -9.68
N THR A 29 -20.95 9.77 -9.44
CA THR A 29 -20.40 8.84 -8.44
C THR A 29 -19.96 7.53 -9.06
N ALA A 30 -18.95 6.91 -8.47
CA ALA A 30 -18.54 5.54 -8.76
C ALA A 30 -18.18 4.79 -7.47
N TYR A 31 -18.00 3.48 -7.56
CA TYR A 31 -17.40 2.69 -6.50
C TYR A 31 -16.24 1.83 -7.03
N ILE A 32 -15.36 1.44 -6.11
CA ILE A 32 -14.22 0.56 -6.35
C ILE A 32 -14.15 -0.50 -5.27
N ASP A 33 -13.78 -1.72 -5.63
CA ASP A 33 -13.41 -2.77 -4.70
C ASP A 33 -11.93 -2.69 -4.36
N THR A 34 -11.64 -2.11 -3.20
CA THR A 34 -10.29 -1.95 -2.67
C THR A 34 -9.62 -3.28 -2.31
N ALA A 35 -10.37 -4.34 -1.99
CA ALA A 35 -9.79 -5.66 -1.76
C ALA A 35 -9.27 -6.23 -3.08
N THR A 36 -10.08 -6.15 -4.15
CA THR A 36 -9.67 -6.54 -5.51
C THR A 36 -8.47 -5.71 -5.99
N LEU A 37 -8.47 -4.38 -5.76
CA LEU A 37 -7.33 -3.54 -6.12
C LEU A 37 -6.05 -4.00 -5.38
N MET A 38 -6.12 -4.22 -4.06
CA MET A 38 -4.95 -4.66 -3.29
C MET A 38 -4.44 -6.04 -3.72
N GLU A 39 -5.35 -6.98 -4.00
CA GLU A 39 -5.00 -8.34 -4.43
C GLU A 39 -4.37 -8.36 -5.81
N LYS A 40 -4.88 -7.55 -6.75
CA LYS A 40 -4.49 -7.63 -8.16
C LYS A 40 -3.48 -6.56 -8.60
N TYR A 41 -3.21 -5.52 -7.80
CA TYR A 41 -2.28 -4.45 -8.14
C TYR A 41 -0.83 -4.97 -8.18
N ASP A 42 -0.18 -4.86 -9.34
CA ASP A 42 1.15 -5.42 -9.60
C ASP A 42 2.22 -4.83 -8.65
N LYS A 43 2.12 -3.54 -8.31
CA LYS A 43 3.04 -2.91 -7.35
C LYS A 43 2.95 -3.56 -5.97
N PHE A 44 1.76 -3.96 -5.54
CA PHE A 44 1.57 -4.65 -4.27
C PHE A 44 2.27 -6.00 -4.28
N LYS A 45 2.05 -6.80 -5.32
CA LYS A 45 2.69 -8.12 -5.49
C LYS A 45 4.21 -8.02 -5.57
N ASP A 46 4.73 -7.07 -6.33
CA ASP A 46 6.18 -6.86 -6.52
C ASP A 46 6.87 -6.48 -5.21
N GLU A 47 6.28 -5.56 -4.44
CA GLU A 47 6.81 -5.19 -3.12
C GLU A 47 6.65 -6.29 -2.07
N GLU A 48 5.58 -7.09 -2.12
CA GLU A 48 5.41 -8.26 -1.26
C GLU A 48 6.48 -9.32 -1.53
N GLU A 49 6.78 -9.60 -2.80
CA GLU A 49 7.84 -10.55 -3.17
C GLU A 49 9.22 -10.06 -2.72
N LYS A 50 9.55 -8.80 -2.96
CA LYS A 50 10.78 -8.16 -2.46
C LYS A 50 10.87 -8.24 -0.93
N PHE A 51 9.78 -7.93 -0.24
CA PHE A 51 9.74 -7.95 1.22
C PHE A 51 9.87 -9.37 1.76
N LYS A 52 9.29 -10.38 1.11
CA LYS A 52 9.46 -11.79 1.47
C LYS A 52 10.94 -12.17 1.45
N VAL A 53 11.67 -11.84 0.38
CA VAL A 53 13.13 -12.07 0.31
C VAL A 53 13.87 -11.32 1.41
N LYS A 54 13.55 -10.05 1.63
CA LYS A 54 14.15 -9.23 2.69
C LYS A 54 13.92 -9.83 4.08
N SER A 55 12.71 -10.28 4.39
CA SER A 55 12.35 -10.87 5.68
C SER A 55 13.12 -12.16 5.96
N LEU A 56 13.37 -12.99 4.93
CA LEU A 56 14.22 -14.16 5.04
C LEU A 56 15.66 -13.77 5.37
N GLU A 57 16.22 -12.79 4.66
CA GLU A 57 17.58 -12.31 4.91
C GLU A 57 17.74 -11.70 6.31
N MET A 58 16.73 -10.95 6.80
CA MET A 58 16.70 -10.44 8.17
C MET A 58 16.73 -11.56 9.23
N GLY A 59 16.18 -12.74 8.91
CA GLY A 59 16.14 -13.89 9.81
C GLY A 59 17.41 -14.75 9.85
N ARG A 60 18.27 -14.69 8.83
CA ARG A 60 19.47 -15.55 8.72
C ARG A 60 20.44 -15.44 9.89
N PRO A 61 20.70 -14.26 10.48
CA PRO A 61 21.59 -14.16 11.63
C PRO A 61 21.03 -14.91 12.85
N LEU A 62 19.73 -14.76 13.13
CA LEU A 62 19.06 -15.45 14.24
C LEU A 62 19.03 -16.96 14.01
N GLU A 63 18.76 -17.41 12.79
CA GLU A 63 18.80 -18.83 12.43
C GLU A 63 20.17 -19.45 12.72
N THR A 64 21.25 -18.74 12.38
CA THR A 64 22.62 -19.18 12.66
C THR A 64 22.88 -19.27 14.16
N LYS A 65 22.46 -18.27 14.94
CA LYS A 65 22.59 -18.29 16.41
C LYS A 65 21.80 -19.44 17.03
N LEU A 66 20.58 -19.71 16.56
CA LEU A 66 19.75 -20.82 17.02
C LEU A 66 20.41 -22.18 16.71
N LYS A 67 20.95 -22.37 15.50
CA LYS A 67 21.67 -23.60 15.14
C LYS A 67 22.89 -23.81 16.04
N ASN A 68 23.68 -22.76 16.30
CA ASN A 68 24.83 -22.84 17.20
C ASN A 68 24.42 -23.18 18.63
N PHE A 69 23.35 -22.54 19.13
CA PHE A 69 22.81 -22.83 20.46
C PHE A 69 22.34 -24.28 20.58
N GLN A 70 21.58 -24.78 19.59
CA GLN A 70 21.13 -26.17 19.55
C GLN A 70 22.30 -27.16 19.56
N TYR A 71 23.35 -26.89 18.77
CA TYR A 71 24.55 -27.70 18.76
C TYR A 71 25.27 -27.69 20.12
N GLU A 72 25.42 -26.53 20.75
CA GLU A 72 26.05 -26.42 22.07
C GLU A 72 25.23 -27.14 23.16
N ALA A 73 23.91 -27.00 23.12
CA ALA A 73 23.00 -27.64 24.06
C ALA A 73 23.02 -29.18 23.92
N GLN A 74 22.99 -29.69 22.69
CA GLN A 74 23.06 -31.14 22.41
C GLN A 74 24.38 -31.75 22.91
N ASN A 75 25.49 -31.03 22.76
CA ASN A 75 26.81 -31.51 23.18
C ASN A 75 27.12 -31.19 24.65
N PHE A 76 26.22 -30.52 25.38
CA PHE A 76 26.50 -30.06 26.74
C PHE A 76 26.85 -31.20 27.68
N GLN A 77 26.07 -32.28 27.69
CA GLN A 77 26.27 -33.41 28.59
C GLN A 77 27.62 -34.11 28.35
N SER A 78 27.94 -34.46 27.09
CA SER A 78 29.22 -35.10 26.76
C SER A 78 30.41 -34.20 27.10
N ASN A 79 30.30 -32.89 26.85
CA ASN A 79 31.35 -31.96 27.23
C ASN A 79 31.49 -31.82 28.76
N ALA A 80 30.39 -31.91 29.53
CA ALA A 80 30.42 -31.84 30.98
C ALA A 80 31.13 -33.05 31.59
N GLU A 81 30.94 -34.24 31.03
CA GLU A 81 31.63 -35.47 31.45
C GLU A 81 33.16 -35.34 31.28
N VAL A 82 33.61 -34.72 30.19
CA VAL A 82 35.04 -34.54 29.88
C VAL A 82 35.66 -33.37 30.65
N LYS A 83 34.93 -32.26 30.81
CA LYS A 83 35.47 -30.99 31.34
C LYS A 83 35.21 -30.77 32.83
N GLY A 84 34.35 -31.59 33.44
CA GLY A 84 34.06 -31.56 34.87
C GLY A 84 33.01 -30.53 35.30
N MET A 85 32.68 -30.59 36.60
CA MET A 85 31.51 -29.89 37.18
C MET A 85 31.60 -28.36 37.13
N ALA A 86 32.78 -27.79 37.37
CA ALA A 86 32.96 -26.33 37.34
C ALA A 86 32.68 -25.74 35.95
N TRP A 87 33.17 -26.40 34.89
CA TRP A 87 32.85 -26.03 33.52
C TRP A 87 31.36 -26.16 33.23
N ALA A 88 30.73 -27.26 33.69
CA ALA A 88 29.31 -27.52 33.47
C ALA A 88 28.42 -26.44 34.10
N GLN A 89 28.75 -25.99 35.33
CA GLN A 89 28.03 -24.92 36.00
C GLN A 89 28.11 -23.59 35.23
N GLN A 90 29.32 -23.20 34.82
CA GLN A 90 29.51 -21.96 34.05
C GLN A 90 28.80 -22.02 32.70
N LYS A 91 28.95 -23.13 31.96
CA LYS A 91 28.36 -23.27 30.63
C LYS A 91 26.84 -23.40 30.69
N GLY A 92 26.28 -24.04 31.73
CA GLY A 92 24.85 -24.09 31.96
C GLY A 92 24.23 -22.71 32.17
N ALA A 93 24.86 -21.87 33.00
CA ALA A 93 24.42 -20.48 33.20
C ALA A 93 24.52 -19.65 31.90
N GLU A 94 25.59 -19.85 31.11
CA GLU A 94 25.74 -19.21 29.81
C GLU A 94 24.64 -19.62 28.83
N LEU A 95 24.33 -20.92 28.73
CA LEU A 95 23.28 -21.45 27.85
C LEU A 95 21.91 -20.90 28.25
N GLN A 96 21.57 -20.89 29.54
CA GLN A 96 20.31 -20.33 30.02
C GLN A 96 20.18 -18.84 29.68
N ARG A 97 21.25 -18.05 29.88
CA ARG A 97 21.26 -16.63 29.52
C ARG A 97 21.09 -16.44 28.00
N ARG A 98 21.79 -17.24 27.20
CA ARG A 98 21.72 -17.18 25.73
C ARG A 98 20.33 -17.58 25.22
N GLU A 99 19.67 -18.55 25.83
CA GLU A 99 18.30 -18.94 25.50
C GLU A 99 17.33 -17.74 25.65
N GLN A 100 17.43 -17.01 26.76
CA GLN A 100 16.63 -15.81 27.00
C GLN A 100 16.93 -14.71 25.96
N GLU A 101 18.21 -14.50 25.64
CA GLU A 101 18.62 -13.55 24.60
C GLU A 101 18.02 -13.90 23.22
N LEU A 102 18.11 -15.17 22.82
CA LEU A 102 17.56 -15.64 21.55
C LEU A 102 16.05 -15.48 21.47
N GLN A 103 15.34 -15.72 22.57
CA GLN A 103 13.89 -15.48 22.64
C GLN A 103 13.56 -13.99 22.48
N MET A 104 14.32 -13.10 23.14
CA MET A 104 14.14 -11.65 22.98
C MET A 104 14.43 -11.19 21.55
N GLU A 105 15.53 -11.66 20.96
CA GLU A 105 15.91 -11.37 19.58
C GLU A 105 14.85 -11.86 18.58
N GLN A 106 14.31 -13.07 18.77
CA GLN A 106 13.23 -13.61 17.93
C GLN A 106 11.99 -12.72 17.98
N ASN A 107 11.55 -12.34 19.18
CA ASN A 107 10.40 -11.46 19.34
C ASN A 107 10.64 -10.07 18.74
N ALA A 108 11.86 -9.53 18.86
CA ALA A 108 12.23 -8.25 18.26
C ALA A 108 12.21 -8.32 16.73
N LEU A 109 12.75 -9.38 16.13
CA LEU A 109 12.73 -9.62 14.70
C LEU A 109 11.29 -9.72 14.16
N LEU A 110 10.42 -10.48 14.83
CA LEU A 110 9.01 -10.60 14.42
C LEU A 110 8.29 -9.24 14.45
N ARG A 111 8.51 -8.43 15.50
CA ARG A 111 7.98 -7.06 15.54
C ARG A 111 8.52 -6.19 14.42
N GLN A 112 9.82 -6.28 14.12
CA GLN A 112 10.43 -5.51 13.05
C GLN A 112 9.84 -5.88 11.68
N ILE A 113 9.70 -7.19 11.40
CA ILE A 113 9.07 -7.69 10.17
C ILE A 113 7.63 -7.15 10.07
N GLN A 114 6.85 -7.19 11.15
CA GLN A 114 5.48 -6.68 11.13
C GLN A 114 5.43 -5.18 10.84
N VAL A 115 6.21 -4.37 11.54
CA VAL A 115 6.26 -2.90 11.36
C VAL A 115 6.66 -2.55 9.93
N GLU A 116 7.64 -3.26 9.38
CA GLU A 116 8.11 -2.98 8.03
C GLU A 116 7.09 -3.40 6.96
N SER A 117 6.44 -4.56 7.14
CA SER A 117 5.34 -5.01 6.28
C SER A 117 4.18 -4.01 6.27
N ASP A 118 3.77 -3.54 7.46
CA ASP A 118 2.71 -2.54 7.60
C ASP A 118 3.08 -1.20 6.96
N SER A 119 4.34 -0.79 7.07
CA SER A 119 4.85 0.42 6.42
C SER A 119 4.76 0.33 4.90
N ILE A 120 5.23 -0.76 4.31
CA ILE A 120 5.17 -1.01 2.85
C ILE A 120 3.72 -0.99 2.39
N ARG A 121 2.83 -1.74 3.07
CA ARG A 121 1.40 -1.76 2.75
C ARG A 121 0.78 -0.36 2.83
N SER A 122 1.10 0.39 3.89
CA SER A 122 0.56 1.73 4.09
C SER A 122 0.98 2.71 3.00
N GLU A 123 2.23 2.63 2.55
CA GLU A 123 2.75 3.46 1.46
C GLU A 123 2.04 3.15 0.13
N ILE A 124 1.81 1.87 -0.18
CA ILE A 124 1.10 1.46 -1.38
C ILE A 124 -0.36 1.92 -1.34
N VAL A 125 -1.04 1.73 -0.20
CA VAL A 125 -2.42 2.22 -0.01
C VAL A 125 -2.48 3.73 -0.17
N LYS A 126 -1.50 4.47 0.36
CA LYS A 126 -1.44 5.93 0.18
C LYS A 126 -1.28 6.29 -1.30
N SER A 127 -0.35 5.66 -2.01
CA SER A 127 -0.13 5.86 -3.45
C SER A 127 -1.40 5.59 -4.26
N MET A 128 -2.10 4.51 -3.95
CA MET A 128 -3.37 4.14 -4.59
C MET A 128 -4.47 5.18 -4.33
N LYS A 129 -4.61 5.65 -3.08
CA LYS A 129 -5.58 6.70 -2.72
C LYS A 129 -5.29 8.02 -3.44
N ASP A 130 -4.01 8.40 -3.52
CA ASP A 130 -3.58 9.61 -4.23
C ASP A 130 -3.92 9.49 -5.74
N PHE A 131 -3.67 8.33 -6.34
CA PHE A 131 -4.06 8.05 -7.72
C PHE A 131 -5.57 8.17 -7.95
N ILE A 132 -6.39 7.49 -7.14
CA ILE A 132 -7.86 7.51 -7.26
C ILE A 132 -8.41 8.93 -7.11
N LYS A 133 -7.84 9.70 -6.18
CA LYS A 133 -8.22 11.11 -5.96
C LYS A 133 -7.95 11.95 -7.21
N ASP A 134 -6.80 11.78 -7.84
CA ASP A 134 -6.45 12.52 -9.05
C ASP A 134 -7.26 12.07 -10.26
N TYR A 135 -7.52 10.76 -10.40
CA TYR A 135 -8.44 10.22 -11.39
C TYR A 135 -9.85 10.82 -11.23
N GLY A 136 -10.37 10.84 -10.01
CA GLY A 136 -11.70 11.38 -9.69
C GLY A 136 -11.83 12.84 -10.12
N LYS A 137 -10.86 13.68 -9.75
CA LYS A 137 -10.81 15.09 -10.17
C LYS A 137 -10.75 15.26 -11.69
N LYS A 138 -9.86 14.53 -12.37
CA LYS A 138 -9.67 14.63 -13.83
C LYS A 138 -10.93 14.23 -14.60
N ASN A 139 -11.69 13.27 -14.08
CA ASN A 139 -12.89 12.75 -14.72
C ASN A 139 -14.20 13.35 -14.19
N GLY A 140 -14.13 14.36 -13.32
CA GLY A 140 -15.31 15.07 -12.81
C GLY A 140 -16.20 14.25 -11.87
N TYR A 141 -15.63 13.29 -11.13
CA TYR A 141 -16.37 12.57 -10.09
C TYR A 141 -16.49 13.43 -8.83
N ASP A 142 -17.70 13.53 -8.28
CA ASP A 142 -17.96 14.13 -6.98
C ASP A 142 -17.57 13.18 -5.85
N TYR A 143 -17.81 11.88 -6.04
CA TYR A 143 -17.49 10.83 -5.08
C TYR A 143 -17.01 9.54 -5.76
N ILE A 144 -15.98 8.92 -5.19
CA ILE A 144 -15.59 7.54 -5.47
C ILE A 144 -15.61 6.79 -4.13
N TYR A 145 -16.49 5.80 -4.02
CA TYR A 145 -16.67 5.01 -2.80
C TYR A 145 -15.79 3.77 -2.84
N GLY A 146 -14.95 3.57 -1.82
CA GLY A 146 -14.20 2.33 -1.66
C GLY A 146 -15.05 1.30 -0.91
N THR A 147 -15.47 0.23 -1.58
CA THR A 147 -15.95 -1.01 -0.97
C THR A 147 -14.77 -1.97 -0.77
N GLY A 148 -14.85 -2.92 0.16
CA GLY A 148 -13.73 -3.78 0.55
C GLY A 148 -13.97 -4.43 1.91
N ASP A 149 -12.93 -4.51 2.76
CA ASP A 149 -12.98 -5.17 4.09
C ASP A 149 -14.11 -4.65 5.01
N ALA A 150 -14.54 -3.41 4.82
CA ALA A 150 -15.78 -2.90 5.40
C ALA A 150 -16.75 -2.54 4.27
N ALA A 151 -17.94 -3.15 4.27
CA ALA A 151 -18.98 -2.88 3.29
C ALA A 151 -19.56 -1.46 3.47
N THR A 152 -18.99 -0.50 2.75
CA THR A 152 -19.48 0.89 2.69
C THR A 152 -20.58 1.06 1.64
N VAL A 153 -20.67 0.13 0.68
CA VAL A 153 -21.70 0.07 -0.35
C VAL A 153 -22.38 -1.30 -0.26
N LEU A 154 -23.65 -1.33 0.14
CA LEU A 154 -24.44 -2.58 0.22
C LEU A 154 -25.02 -2.99 -1.15
N TYR A 155 -25.32 -2.00 -1.99
CA TYR A 155 -25.81 -2.19 -3.34
C TYR A 155 -25.49 -0.96 -4.20
N ALA A 156 -24.97 -1.19 -5.39
CA ALA A 156 -24.87 -0.20 -6.46
C ALA A 156 -25.09 -0.93 -7.79
N LYS A 157 -25.52 -0.20 -8.81
CA LYS A 157 -25.56 -0.76 -10.16
C LYS A 157 -24.14 -1.00 -10.65
N GLU A 158 -23.91 -2.10 -11.36
CA GLU A 158 -22.59 -2.48 -11.90
C GLU A 158 -21.96 -1.40 -12.78
N ASN A 159 -22.76 -0.57 -13.45
CA ASN A 159 -22.25 0.52 -14.28
C ASN A 159 -21.58 1.66 -13.49
N TYR A 160 -21.65 1.64 -12.16
CA TYR A 160 -20.91 2.54 -11.28
C TYR A 160 -19.59 1.92 -10.77
N ASP A 161 -19.34 0.64 -11.08
CA ASP A 161 -18.07 -0.03 -10.75
C ASP A 161 -16.97 0.42 -11.70
N ILE A 162 -15.91 1.01 -11.16
CA ILE A 162 -14.72 1.37 -11.92
C ILE A 162 -13.47 0.59 -11.48
N THR A 163 -13.64 -0.51 -10.73
CA THR A 163 -12.52 -1.28 -10.15
C THR A 163 -11.52 -1.75 -11.20
N GLU A 164 -12.00 -2.41 -12.26
CA GLU A 164 -11.13 -2.95 -13.31
C GLU A 164 -10.46 -1.83 -14.14
N GLU A 165 -11.13 -0.69 -14.32
CA GLU A 165 -10.55 0.49 -14.99
C GLU A 165 -9.40 1.07 -14.15
N ILE A 166 -9.64 1.30 -12.86
CA ILE A 166 -8.63 1.83 -11.93
C ILE A 166 -7.46 0.86 -11.80
N LEU A 167 -7.73 -0.44 -11.67
CA LEU A 167 -6.71 -1.47 -11.60
C LEU A 167 -5.80 -1.46 -12.83
N LYS A 168 -6.40 -1.39 -14.03
CA LYS A 168 -5.66 -1.31 -15.29
C LYS A 168 -4.74 -0.10 -15.32
N LEU A 169 -5.27 1.09 -15.00
CA LEU A 169 -4.47 2.32 -15.04
C LEU A 169 -3.34 2.33 -14.00
N LEU A 170 -3.59 1.83 -12.79
CA LEU A 170 -2.58 1.66 -11.74
C LEU A 170 -1.45 0.74 -12.20
N ASN A 171 -1.79 -0.40 -12.82
CA ASN A 171 -0.81 -1.34 -13.36
C ASN A 171 -0.01 -0.72 -14.52
N GLU A 172 -0.67 -0.01 -15.44
CA GLU A 172 0.00 0.69 -16.54
C GLU A 172 0.99 1.74 -16.03
N GLU A 173 0.60 2.56 -15.04
CA GLU A 173 1.50 3.53 -14.40
C GLU A 173 2.71 2.85 -13.75
N PHE A 174 2.46 1.75 -13.03
CA PHE A 174 3.52 0.99 -12.38
C PHE A 174 4.50 0.40 -13.41
N GLN A 175 4.02 -0.27 -14.45
CA GLN A 175 4.89 -0.85 -15.49
C GLN A 175 5.69 0.24 -16.22
N ALA A 176 5.09 1.40 -16.47
CA ALA A 176 5.78 2.55 -17.06
C ALA A 176 6.87 3.12 -16.12
N SER A 177 6.64 3.10 -14.80
CA SER A 177 7.65 3.51 -13.81
C SER A 177 8.80 2.50 -13.71
N LYS A 178 8.51 1.19 -13.74
CA LYS A 178 9.49 0.11 -13.69
C LYS A 178 10.42 0.11 -14.89
N GLY A 179 9.89 0.37 -16.10
CA GLY A 179 10.68 0.49 -17.33
C GLY A 179 11.61 1.72 -17.38
N LYS A 180 11.34 2.76 -16.57
CA LYS A 180 12.22 3.92 -16.45
C LYS A 180 13.38 3.69 -15.48
N GLU A 181 13.22 2.81 -14.50
CA GLU A 181 14.30 2.44 -13.59
C GLU A 181 15.32 1.51 -14.25
N THR A 182 14.87 0.54 -15.07
CA THR A 182 15.78 -0.35 -15.83
C THR A 182 16.55 0.34 -16.95
N SER A 183 16.09 1.49 -17.45
CA SER A 183 16.78 2.27 -18.48
C SER A 183 17.86 3.22 -17.95
N LYS A 184 18.01 3.38 -16.63
CA LYS A 184 19.08 4.22 -16.03
C LYS A 184 20.38 3.47 -15.73
N GLU A 185 20.43 2.16 -15.97
CA GLU A 185 21.56 1.29 -15.62
C GLU A 185 22.29 0.73 -16.86
N GLU A 186 22.39 1.49 -17.95
CA GLU A 186 23.40 1.20 -18.98
C GLU A 186 24.71 1.94 -18.66
N PRO A 187 25.86 1.23 -18.56
CA PRO A 187 27.13 1.84 -18.24
C PRO A 187 27.61 2.68 -19.43
N LYS A 188 27.90 3.96 -19.18
CA LYS A 188 28.83 4.73 -20.02
C LYS A 188 30.17 3.99 -20.03
N LYS A 189 30.38 3.11 -21.02
CA LYS A 189 31.73 2.71 -21.43
C LYS A 189 32.33 3.90 -22.15
N GLU A 190 33.14 4.62 -21.38
CA GLU A 190 34.09 5.62 -21.80
C GLU A 190 35.00 5.02 -22.88
N GLU A 191 34.89 5.54 -24.11
CA GLU A 191 35.86 5.28 -25.17
C GLU A 191 37.19 5.95 -24.80
N THR A 192 38.12 5.19 -24.24
CA THR A 192 39.51 5.64 -24.14
C THR A 192 40.21 5.42 -25.48
N LYS A 193 40.17 6.44 -26.34
CA LYS A 193 41.19 6.64 -27.38
C LYS A 193 42.49 7.09 -26.71
N LYS A 194 43.46 6.19 -26.58
CA LYS A 194 44.87 6.47 -26.92
C LYS A 194 45.71 5.20 -26.94
#